data_AF-A0A6B2GJT0-F1
#
_entry.id   AF-A0A6B2GJT0-F1
#
_cell.length_a   1.000
_cell.length_b   1.000
_cell.length_c   1.000
_cell.angle_alpha   90.00
_cell.angle_beta   90.00
_cell.angle_gamma   90.00
#
_symmetry.space_group_name_H-M   'P 1'
#
loop_
_entity.id
_entity.type
_entity.pdbx_description
1 polymer ?
#
loop_
_entity_poly.entity_id
_entity_poly.type
_entity_poly.pdbx_seq_one_letter_code
_entity_poly.pdbx_strand_id
1 'polypeptide(L)'
;MKNIVAIVGRPNVGKSTLFNRLIKERHAIVDAVSGVTRDRHYGKSEWNGKQFSVIDTGGYSIGSDDIFEDEIRKQVQLAIDEADII
;
A
#
# COMPACT_ATOMS: atom_id res chain seq x y z
N MET A 1 -5.48 19.99 4.91
CA MET A 1 -4.41 19.04 5.29
C MET A 1 -4.74 17.73 4.60
N LYS A 2 -3.79 17.17 3.84
CA LYS A 2 -3.88 15.76 3.46
C LYS A 2 -3.67 14.97 4.77
N ASN A 3 -4.45 13.90 4.97
CA ASN A 3 -4.25 12.94 6.06
C ASN A 3 -4.03 11.61 5.35
N ILE A 4 -2.78 11.28 5.07
CA ILE A 4 -2.38 10.11 4.28
C ILE A 4 -1.52 9.19 5.14
N VAL A 5 -1.90 7.93 5.18
CA VAL A 5 -1.16 6.85 5.83
C VAL A 5 -0.64 5.90 4.75
N ALA A 6 0.68 5.71 4.66
CA ALA A 6 1.27 4.71 3.77
C ALA A 6 1.51 3.39 4.51
N ILE A 7 1.23 2.26 3.86
CA ILE A 7 1.58 0.93 4.35
C ILE A 7 2.73 0.40 3.49
N VAL A 8 3.91 0.31 4.08
CA VAL A 8 5.14 -0.13 3.41
C VAL A 8 5.70 -1.39 4.06
N GLY A 9 6.44 -2.18 3.28
CA GLY A 9 7.10 -3.38 3.79
C GLY A 9 7.37 -4.45 2.74
N ARG A 10 8.07 -5.50 3.16
CA ARG A 10 8.45 -6.65 2.31
C ARG A 10 7.24 -7.32 1.66
N PRO A 11 7.40 -8.12 0.58
CA PRO A 11 6.31 -8.92 0.05
C PRO A 11 5.74 -9.86 1.10
N ASN A 12 4.46 -10.19 0.96
CA ASN A 12 3.77 -11.22 1.75
C ASN A 12 3.71 -10.99 3.28
N VAL A 13 4.03 -9.79 3.79
CA VAL A 13 3.88 -9.45 5.22
C VAL A 13 2.47 -9.03 5.64
N GLY A 14 1.48 -9.12 4.73
CA GLY A 14 0.07 -8.81 5.03
C GLY A 14 -0.36 -7.35 4.81
N LYS A 15 0.42 -6.55 4.07
CA LYS A 15 0.09 -5.13 3.79
C LYS A 15 -1.30 -4.94 3.17
N SER A 16 -1.59 -5.66 2.09
CA SER A 16 -2.90 -5.60 1.42
C SER A 16 -4.03 -6.12 2.29
N THR A 17 -3.76 -7.06 3.21
CA THR A 17 -4.73 -7.49 4.22
C THR A 17 -5.07 -6.37 5.20
N LEU A 18 -4.05 -5.63 5.67
CA LEU A 18 -4.25 -4.45 6.53
C LEU A 18 -4.99 -3.34 5.78
N PHE A 19 -4.57 -3.02 4.55
CA PHE A 19 -5.22 -2.05 3.69
C PHE A 19 -6.72 -2.36 3.53
N ASN A 20 -7.06 -3.57 3.09
CA ASN A 20 -8.44 -4.01 2.88
C ASN A 20 -9.27 -3.92 4.18
N ARG A 21 -8.66 -4.25 5.32
CA ARG A 21 -9.31 -4.12 6.63
C ARG A 21 -9.59 -2.67 7.01
N LEU A 22 -8.69 -1.74 6.67
CA LEU A 22 -8.84 -0.31 6.99
C LEU A 22 -9.90 0.37 6.13
N ILE A 23 -10.01 0.02 4.85
CA ILE A 23 -10.94 0.70 3.94
C ILE A 23 -12.39 0.23 4.11
N LYS A 24 -12.63 -0.95 4.70
CA LYS A 24 -13.97 -1.52 5.02
C LYS A 24 -15.00 -1.53 3.87
N GLU A 25 -14.61 -1.27 2.64
CA GLU A 25 -15.51 -1.36 1.48
C GLU A 25 -15.70 -2.83 1.06
N ARG A 26 -16.95 -3.20 0.73
CA ARG A 26 -17.28 -4.49 0.07
C ARG A 26 -16.71 -4.59 -1.35
N HIS A 27 -16.10 -3.53 -1.88
CA HIS A 27 -15.23 -3.61 -3.04
C HIS A 27 -13.89 -4.19 -2.59
N ALA A 28 -13.94 -5.49 -2.32
CA ALA A 28 -12.76 -6.28 -2.34
C ALA A 28 -12.14 -6.10 -3.74
N ILE A 29 -10.97 -5.46 -3.79
CA ILE A 29 -10.00 -5.79 -4.83
C ILE A 29 -9.63 -7.25 -4.56
N VAL A 30 -10.50 -8.17 -4.99
CA VAL A 30 -10.20 -9.59 -5.09
C VAL A 30 -9.45 -9.77 -6.41
N ASP A 31 -8.25 -9.21 -6.49
CA ASP A 31 -7.21 -9.88 -7.24
C ASP A 31 -6.33 -10.56 -6.19
N ALA A 32 -6.75 -11.78 -5.83
CA ALA A 32 -6.06 -12.67 -4.90
C ALA A 32 -4.72 -13.18 -5.46
N VAL A 33 -4.08 -12.45 -6.37
CA VAL A 33 -2.73 -12.73 -6.83
C VAL A 33 -1.75 -12.06 -5.87
N SER A 34 -1.61 -12.69 -4.69
CA SER A 34 -0.52 -12.42 -3.76
C SER A 34 0.80 -12.65 -4.49
N GLY A 35 1.51 -11.57 -4.84
CA GLY A 35 2.85 -11.69 -5.43
C GLY A 35 3.36 -10.46 -6.17
N VAL A 36 2.49 -9.59 -6.70
CA VAL A 36 2.91 -8.47 -7.55
C VAL A 36 1.94 -7.30 -7.50
N THR A 37 1.69 -6.73 -6.33
CA THR A 37 1.07 -5.39 -6.27
C THR A 37 2.11 -4.40 -6.80
N ARG A 38 2.17 -4.20 -8.13
CA ARG A 38 3.13 -3.28 -8.76
C ARG A 38 2.69 -1.83 -8.63
N ASP A 39 1.38 -1.62 -8.45
CA ASP A 39 0.73 -0.30 -8.42
C ASP A 39 0.39 0.15 -6.99
N ARG A 40 0.31 1.47 -6.77
CA ARG A 40 -0.15 2.06 -5.50
C ARG A 40 -1.68 2.02 -5.43
N HIS A 41 -2.22 1.41 -4.39
CA HIS A 41 -3.67 1.40 -4.17
C HIS A 41 -4.04 2.47 -3.15
N TYR A 42 -5.02 3.30 -3.50
CA TYR A 42 -5.56 4.34 -2.61
C TYR A 42 -6.92 3.90 -2.08
N GLY A 43 -7.13 4.11 -0.80
CA GLY A 43 -8.43 3.88 -0.16
C GLY A 43 -8.76 4.96 0.85
N LYS A 44 -10.04 5.10 1.18
CA LYS A 44 -10.51 5.98 2.25
C LYS A 44 -10.79 5.14 3.49
N SER A 45 -10.40 5.65 4.64
CA SER A 45 -10.62 5.01 5.93
C SER A 45 -11.12 6.02 6.96
N GLU A 46 -11.85 5.50 7.94
CA GLU A 46 -12.24 6.22 9.14
C GLU A 46 -11.92 5.37 10.36
N TRP A 47 -11.19 5.96 11.31
CA TRP A 47 -10.87 5.33 12.59
C TRP A 47 -11.03 6.35 13.72
N ASN A 48 -11.83 5.99 14.73
CA ASN A 48 -12.11 6.85 15.89
C ASN A 48 -12.57 8.27 15.48
N GLY A 49 -13.44 8.38 14.47
CA GLY A 49 -13.94 9.67 13.98
C GLY A 49 -12.93 10.49 13.17
N LYS A 50 -11.74 9.95 12.87
CA LYS A 50 -10.75 10.60 11.99
C LYS A 50 -10.77 9.97 10.61
N GLN A 51 -10.97 10.81 9.59
CA GLN A 51 -10.88 10.39 8.19
C GLN A 51 -9.46 10.59 7.65
N PHE A 52 -8.99 9.59 6.90
CA PHE A 52 -7.69 9.61 6.25
C PHE A 52 -7.73 8.76 4.97
N SER A 53 -6.81 9.04 4.05
CA SER A 53 -6.51 8.15 2.93
C SER A 53 -5.45 7.14 3.37
N VAL A 54 -5.55 5.92 2.87
CA VAL A 54 -4.53 4.88 3.04
C VAL A 54 -3.93 4.57 1.68
N ILE A 55 -2.61 4.36 1.63
CA ILE A 55 -1.89 3.91 0.44
C ILE A 55 -1.27 2.54 0.73
N ASP A 56 -1.58 1.52 -0.06
CA ASP A 56 -0.84 0.24 -0.07
C ASP A 56 0.20 0.28 -1.18
N THR A 57 1.47 0.04 -0.83
CA THR A 57 2.55 -0.07 -1.81
C THR A 57 2.82 -1.52 -2.14
N GLY A 58 3.41 -1.74 -3.31
CA GLY A 58 3.98 -3.05 -3.66
C GLY A 58 4.91 -3.64 -2.61
N GLY A 59 5.02 -4.98 -2.63
CA GLY A 59 6.01 -5.67 -1.83
C GLY A 59 7.42 -5.35 -2.30
N TYR A 60 8.20 -4.68 -1.46
CA TYR A 60 9.60 -4.35 -1.76
C TYR A 60 10.54 -5.49 -1.36
N SER A 61 11.13 -6.17 -2.36
CA SER A 61 12.24 -7.11 -2.20
C SER A 61 13.56 -6.45 -2.60
N ILE A 62 14.63 -6.75 -1.88
CA ILE A 62 16.00 -6.32 -2.21
C ILE A 62 16.72 -7.53 -2.80
N GLY A 63 17.27 -7.43 -4.01
CA GLY A 63 18.14 -8.47 -4.59
C GLY A 63 17.40 -9.62 -5.27
N SER A 64 16.19 -9.35 -5.77
CA SER A 64 15.51 -10.27 -6.70
C SER A 64 15.93 -9.96 -8.14
N ASP A 65 16.11 -10.97 -9.00
CA ASP A 65 16.29 -10.81 -10.46
C ASP A 65 15.03 -10.23 -11.16
N ASP A 66 14.16 -9.57 -10.41
CA ASP A 66 12.88 -9.06 -10.87
C ASP A 66 13.09 -7.72 -11.57
N ILE A 67 12.74 -7.67 -12.86
CA ILE A 67 12.92 -6.51 -13.77
C ILE A 67 12.20 -5.26 -13.22
N PHE A 68 11.29 -5.44 -12.25
CA PHE A 68 10.46 -4.40 -11.66
C PHE A 68 11.01 -3.82 -10.34
N GLU A 69 12.17 -4.26 -9.82
CA GLU A 69 12.69 -3.77 -8.52
C GLU A 69 12.80 -2.24 -8.46
N ASP A 70 13.38 -1.62 -9.48
CA ASP A 70 13.56 -0.17 -9.55
C ASP A 70 12.22 0.58 -9.56
N GLU A 71 11.23 0.05 -10.25
CA GLU A 71 9.91 0.67 -10.33
C GLU A 71 9.15 0.53 -9.01
N ILE A 72 9.21 -0.65 -8.37
CA ILE A 72 8.64 -0.87 -7.04
C ILE A 72 9.29 0.09 -6.03
N ARG A 73 10.61 0.27 -6.09
CA ARG A 73 11.33 1.21 -5.22
C ARG A 73 10.86 2.65 -5.43
N LYS A 74 10.67 3.09 -6.68
CA LYS A 74 10.12 4.42 -6.97
C LYS A 74 8.72 4.58 -6.41
N GLN A 75 7.84 3.59 -6.58
CA GLN A 75 6.47 3.66 -6.04
C GLN A 75 6.46 3.73 -4.52
N VAL A 76 7.33 2.99 -3.83
CA VAL A 76 7.49 3.07 -2.37
C VAL A 76 7.98 4.44 -1.95
N GLN A 77 9.00 4.99 -2.61
CA GLN A 77 9.53 6.32 -2.28
C GLN A 77 8.47 7.41 -2.47
N LEU A 78 7.72 7.38 -3.57
CA LEU A 78 6.63 8.32 -3.81
C LEU A 78 5.52 8.24 -2.76
N ALA A 79 5.22 7.04 -2.24
CA ALA A 79 4.24 6.88 -1.17
C ALA A 79 4.74 7.45 0.16
N ILE A 80 6.04 7.26 0.47
CA ILE A 80 6.70 7.84 1.64
C ILE A 80 6.67 9.37 1.57
N ASP A 81 7.02 9.94 0.40
CA ASP A 81 7.08 11.39 0.22
C ASP A 81 5.69 12.07 0.28
N GLU A 82 4.63 11.35 -0.11
CA GLU A 82 3.24 11.84 -0.06
C GLU A 82 2.57 11.65 1.32
N ALA A 83 3.04 10.71 2.13
CA ALA A 83 2.38 10.33 3.37
C ALA A 83 2.71 11.27 4.53
N ASP A 84 1.70 11.53 5.36
CA ASP A 84 1.89 12.23 6.63
C ASP A 84 2.39 11.25 7.72
N ILE A 85 2.07 9.96 7.58
CA ILE A 85 2.43 8.87 8.51
C ILE A 85 2.72 7.58 7.70
N ILE A 86 3.68 6.77 8.18
CA ILE A 86 4.09 5.46 7.61
C ILE A 86 3.90 4.37 8.67
#